data_AF-A0A2V9YX56-F1
#
_entry.id   AF-A0A2V9YX56-F1
#
_cell.length_a   1.000
_cell.length_b   1.000
_cell.length_c   1.000
_cell.angle_alpha   90.00
_cell.angle_beta   90.00
_cell.angle_gamma   90.00
#
_symmetry.space_group_name_H-M   'P 1'
#
loop_
_entity.id
_entity.type
_entity.pdbx_description
1 polymer ?
#
loop_
_entity_poly.entity_id
_entity_poly.type
_entity_poly.pdbx_seq_one_letter_code
_entity_poly.pdbx_strand_id
1 'polypeptide(L)' 'MVRKRGNPNWGRPIPPARVLPTEFETQVRQLRLTVETYVSSAELRSWCERNKNRVYVPEWLLDEWDIPVDPNSCDAA' A
#
# COMPACT_ATOMS: atom_id res chain seq x y z
N MET A 1 45.26 20.59 -12.30
CA MET A 1 43.88 20.34 -12.77
C MET A 1 43.19 19.35 -11.83
N VAL A 2 42.42 19.84 -10.86
CA VAL A 2 41.72 18.96 -9.91
C VAL A 2 40.44 18.45 -10.58
N ARG A 3 40.42 17.14 -10.85
CA ARG A 3 39.26 16.43 -11.40
C ARG A 3 38.13 16.46 -10.37
N LYS A 4 37.12 17.31 -10.59
CA LYS A 4 35.86 17.31 -9.81
C LYS A 4 35.16 15.96 -10.01
N ARG A 5 35.40 15.01 -9.10
CA ARG A 5 34.63 13.77 -9.00
C ARG A 5 33.48 14.01 -8.03
N GLY A 6 32.28 14.17 -8.56
CA GLY A 6 31.03 14.25 -7.80
C GLY A 6 29.85 14.10 -8.77
N ASN A 7 28.84 13.34 -8.37
CA ASN A 7 27.62 13.18 -9.17
C ASN A 7 26.93 14.55 -9.32
N PRO A 8 26.74 15.10 -10.53
CA PRO A 8 26.10 16.41 -10.74
C PRO A 8 24.61 16.46 -10.33
N ASN A 9 24.07 15.35 -9.82
CA ASN A 9 22.69 15.23 -9.34
C ASN A 9 22.53 15.46 -7.83
N TRP A 10 23.61 15.68 -7.05
CA TRP A 10 23.48 16.10 -5.66
C TRP A 10 22.77 17.46 -5.59
N GLY A 11 21.57 17.50 -5.01
CA GLY A 11 20.79 18.75 -4.83
C GLY A 11 19.76 19.04 -5.93
N ARG A 12 19.56 18.15 -6.91
CA ARG A 12 18.39 18.27 -7.80
C ARG A 12 17.14 17.78 -7.07
N PRO A 13 16.00 18.48 -7.16
CA PRO A 13 14.75 17.99 -6.61
C PRO A 13 14.41 16.66 -7.28
N ILE A 14 14.22 15.62 -6.48
CA ILE A 14 13.78 14.32 -6.97
C ILE A 14 12.38 14.56 -7.55
N PRO A 15 12.13 14.24 -8.83
CA PRO A 15 10.80 14.36 -9.39
C PRO A 15 9.84 13.48 -8.57
N PRO A 16 8.58 13.93 -8.34
CA PRO A 16 7.62 13.13 -7.60
C PRO A 16 7.50 11.76 -8.29
N ALA A 17 7.77 10.70 -7.54
CA ALA A 17 7.63 9.34 -8.03
C ALA A 17 6.18 9.14 -8.48
N ARG A 18 5.98 8.48 -9.61
CA ARG A 18 4.64 8.05 -10.01
C ARG A 18 4.12 7.15 -8.89
N VAL A 19 2.99 7.53 -8.29
CA VAL A 19 2.29 6.68 -7.32
C VAL A 19 1.83 5.46 -8.10
N LEU A 20 2.56 4.36 -7.97
CA LEU A 20 2.13 3.09 -8.53
C LEU A 20 0.86 2.68 -7.77
N PRO A 21 -0.18 2.21 -8.47
CA PRO A 21 -1.36 1.72 -7.79
C PRO A 21 -0.93 0.59 -6.87
N THR A 22 -1.38 0.66 -5.63
CA THR A 22 -1.15 -0.42 -4.66
C THR A 22 -1.80 -1.71 -5.17
N GLU A 23 -1.33 -2.86 -4.69
CA GLU A 23 -1.96 -4.14 -5.04
C GLU A 23 -3.45 -4.15 -4.66
N PHE A 24 -3.80 -3.48 -3.56
CA PHE A 24 -5.18 -3.23 -3.17
C PHE A 24 -5.98 -2.48 -4.25
N GLU A 25 -5.48 -1.34 -4.73
CA GLU A 25 -6.15 -0.57 -5.80
C GLU A 25 -6.27 -1.37 -7.09
N THR A 26 -5.29 -2.22 -7.39
CA THR A 26 -5.32 -3.11 -8.55
C THR A 26 -6.43 -4.16 -8.39
N GLN A 27 -6.55 -4.77 -7.20
CA GLN A 27 -7.60 -5.75 -6.91
C GLN A 27 -9.00 -5.13 -6.96
N VAL A 28 -9.17 -3.96 -6.34
CA VAL A 28 -10.42 -3.19 -6.40
C VAL A 28 -10.83 -2.91 -7.85
N ARG A 29 -9.88 -2.48 -8.68
CA ARG A 29 -10.14 -2.18 -10.11
C ARG A 29 -10.54 -3.43 -10.88
N GLN A 30 -9.93 -4.57 -10.60
CA GLN A 30 -10.30 -5.85 -11.22
C GLN A 30 -11.72 -6.27 -10.83
N LEU A 31 -12.06 -6.13 -9.55
CA LEU A 31 -13.40 -6.42 -9.01
C LEU A 31 -14.43 -5.33 -9.35
N ARG A 32 -14.01 -4.21 -9.98
CA ARG A 32 -14.82 -3.04 -10.30
C ARG A 32 -15.60 -2.50 -9.10
N LEU A 33 -14.99 -2.54 -7.93
CA LEU A 33 -15.60 -2.07 -6.70
C LEU A 33 -15.40 -0.57 -6.56
N THR A 34 -16.39 0.07 -5.94
CA THR A 34 -16.36 1.46 -5.49
C THR A 34 -16.15 1.50 -3.99
N VAL A 35 -15.67 2.62 -3.44
CA VAL A 35 -15.41 2.78 -2.00
C VAL A 35 -16.62 2.37 -1.15
N GLU A 36 -17.83 2.69 -1.61
CA GLU A 36 -19.11 2.33 -0.97
C GLU A 36 -19.37 0.82 -0.96
N THR A 37 -18.89 0.10 -1.97
CA THR A 37 -19.11 -1.35 -2.12
C THR A 37 -17.98 -2.21 -1.59
N TYR A 38 -16.87 -1.61 -1.13
CA TYR A 38 -15.75 -2.34 -0.53
C TYR A 38 -16.23 -3.17 0.64
N VAL A 39 -16.90 -2.53 1.60
CA VAL A 39 -17.37 -3.14 2.84
C VAL A 39 -18.32 -4.32 2.56
N SER A 40 -19.21 -4.15 1.58
CA SER A 40 -20.18 -5.16 1.18
C SER A 40 -19.60 -6.31 0.35
N SER A 41 -18.36 -6.19 -0.16
CA SER A 41 -17.78 -7.19 -1.04
C SER A 41 -17.09 -8.32 -0.26
N ALA A 42 -17.70 -9.50 -0.27
CA ALA A 42 -17.14 -10.70 0.32
C ALA A 42 -15.85 -11.17 -0.39
N GLU A 43 -15.72 -10.90 -1.70
CA GLU A 43 -14.50 -11.23 -2.46
C GLU A 43 -13.32 -10.35 -2.03
N LEU A 44 -13.56 -9.05 -1.84
CA LEU A 44 -12.53 -8.12 -1.35
C LEU A 44 -12.13 -8.49 0.08
N ARG A 45 -13.09 -8.80 0.95
CA ARG A 45 -12.82 -9.24 2.33
C ARG A 45 -11.94 -10.49 2.38
N SER A 46 -12.30 -11.52 1.61
CA SER A 46 -11.52 -12.77 1.54
C SER A 46 -10.11 -12.55 0.99
N TRP A 47 -9.96 -11.63 0.04
CA TRP A 47 -8.65 -11.24 -0.49
C TRP A 47 -7.83 -10.48 0.55
N CYS A 48 -8.44 -9.54 1.27
CA CYS A 48 -7.80 -8.80 2.36
C CYS A 48 -7.34 -9.74 3.47
N GLU A 49 -8.13 -10.73 3.90
CA GLU A 49 -7.70 -11.70 4.91
C GLU A 49 -6.46 -12.50 4.49
N ARG A 50 -6.34 -12.84 3.20
CA ARG A 50 -5.18 -13.57 2.66
C ARG A 50 -3.95 -12.68 2.46
N ASN A 51 -4.16 -11.40 2.19
CA ASN A 51 -3.09 -10.48 1.80
C ASN A 51 -2.78 -9.41 2.86
N LYS A 52 -3.49 -9.33 3.99
CA LYS A 52 -3.32 -8.30 5.04
C LYS A 52 -1.89 -8.17 5.57
N ASN A 53 -1.12 -9.26 5.53
CA ASN A 53 0.28 -9.27 5.98
C ASN A 53 1.28 -8.99 4.84
N ARG A 54 0.81 -8.91 3.60
CA ARG A 54 1.64 -8.78 2.38
C ARG A 54 1.45 -7.44 1.69
N VAL A 55 0.22 -6.91 1.71
CA VAL A 55 -0.17 -5.69 1.02
C VAL A 55 -0.75 -4.71 2.02
N TYR A 56 -0.55 -3.43 1.74
CA TYR A 56 -1.18 -2.37 2.50
C TYR A 56 -2.70 -2.42 2.30
N VAL A 57 -3.44 -2.53 3.40
CA VAL A 57 -4.91 -2.41 3.45
C VAL A 57 -5.24 -1.17 4.28
N PRO A 58 -6.18 -0.31 3.85
CA PRO A 58 -6.54 0.89 4.61
C PRO A 58 -7.13 0.56 5.99
N GLU A 59 -6.73 1.29 7.02
CA GLU A 59 -7.17 1.09 8.42
C GLU A 59 -8.70 1.17 8.57
N TRP A 60 -9.33 2.19 7.97
CA TRP A 60 -10.79 2.36 8.00
C TRP A 60 -11.55 1.15 7.45
N LEU A 61 -10.95 0.41 6.51
CA LEU A 61 -11.57 -0.78 5.91
C LEU A 61 -11.42 -2.01 6.82
N LEU A 62 -10.32 -2.07 7.57
CA LEU A 62 -10.07 -3.12 8.55
C LEU A 62 -10.97 -2.98 9.77
N ASP A 63 -11.17 -1.75 10.24
CA ASP A 63 -12.11 -1.42 11.33
C ASP A 63 -13.54 -1.83 10.96
N GLU A 64 -13.99 -1.53 9.75
CA GLU A 64 -15.35 -1.86 9.30
C GLU A 64 -15.61 -3.37 9.19
N TRP A 65 -14.58 -4.16 8.89
CA TRP A 65 -14.69 -5.62 8.85
C TRP A 65 -14.34 -6.32 10.18
N ASP A 66 -13.97 -5.55 11.21
CA ASP A 66 -13.46 -6.03 12.49
C ASP A 66 -12.29 -7.01 12.31
N ILE A 67 -11.44 -6.75 11.30
CA ILE A 67 -10.27 -7.59 11.02
C ILE A 67 -9.11 -7.11 11.89
N PRO A 68 -8.65 -7.91 12.87
CA PRO A 68 -7.47 -7.55 13.64
C PRO A 68 -6.26 -7.59 12.70
N VAL A 69 -5.72 -6.40 12.41
CA VAL A 69 -4.36 -6.26 11.92
C VAL A 69 -3.49 -6.11 13.13
N ASP A 70 -2.61 -7.09 13.32
CA ASP A 70 -1.64 -7.04 14.39
C ASP A 70 -0.65 -5.91 14.04
N PRO A 71 -0.66 -4.78 14.75
CA PRO A 71 0.27 -3.70 14.47
C PRO A 71 1.70 -4.09 14.90
N ASN A 72 1.88 -5.26 15.52
CA ASN A 72 3.12 -5.67 16.16
C ASN A 72 3.95 -6.67 15.34
N SER A 73 3.91 -6.62 14.01
CA SER A 73 4.83 -7.42 13.17
C SER A 73 6.30 -6.99 13.27
N CYS A 74 6.65 -6.18 14.27
CA CYS A 74 8.00 -5.74 14.62
C CYS A 74 8.21 -5.79 16.14
N ASP A 75 7.73 -6.84 16.83
CA ASP A 75 8.24 -7.14 18.17
C ASP A 75 9.58 -7.86 18.04
N ALA A 76 10.65 -7.10 18.25
CA ALA A 76 11.98 -7.64 18.43
C ALA A 76 12.08 -8.28 19.82
N ALA A 77 12.45 -9.56 19.88
CA ALA A 77 13.00 -10.21 21.07
C ALA A 77 14.11 -11.19 20.68
#